data_AF-A0A843IHB7-F1
#
_entry.id   AF-A0A843IHB7-F1
#
_cell.length_a   1.000
_cell.length_b   1.000
_cell.length_c   1.000
_cell.angle_alpha   90.00
_cell.angle_beta   90.00
_cell.angle_gamma   90.00
#
_symmetry.space_group_name_H-M   'P 1'
#
loop_
_entity.id
_entity.type
_entity.pdbx_description
1 polymer ?
#
loop_
_entity_poly.entity_id
_entity_poly.type
_entity_poly.pdbx_seq_one_letter_code
_entity_poly.pdbx_strand_id
1 'polypeptide(L)'
;SAFEQNPFFGYLPQAIGILIAKLLDLNVIWILWLGRIGNLVCYACLISLAIRKTPVLKMPLLAVACIPITIYQAASVSIDSMIIGLGILAIAYFIYMIKAEKDSIEIKDMVIFTVICLLLGLCKLTYLAFIFLLLFVPRDNFAFKKALPASLASISIVAVCGVLWSRYSTPTLMHSWRSKLNYVNSAEQVSYFIHHPMFAWKFISQIFTTDLAWMVYGIFNFFSAGSANHYANTYYFIFVVLLLFLIAILIFYPENNKFGKKIRLGSLLVLLIVYVGTCFVQLLTWAGVGYTGLGINTRYFIPLIALIPIIIGRNYFDLDKSKFDKYSIILIIVFMATLILAFTTKYY
;
A
#
# COMPACT_ATOMS: atom_id res chain seq x y z
N SER A 1 15.55 9.13 -16.34
CA SER A 1 14.08 9.02 -16.17
C SER A 1 13.73 9.16 -14.70
N ALA A 2 12.62 9.81 -14.31
CA ALA A 2 12.23 9.95 -12.89
C ALA A 2 11.86 8.61 -12.20
N PHE A 3 11.86 7.50 -12.95
CA PHE A 3 11.50 6.16 -12.50
C PHE A 3 12.66 5.15 -12.63
N GLU A 4 13.88 5.57 -13.01
CA GLU A 4 15.06 4.68 -13.08
C GLU A 4 15.42 4.03 -11.74
N GLN A 5 14.99 4.64 -10.64
CA GLN A 5 15.11 4.11 -9.29
C GLN A 5 14.21 2.92 -8.98
N ASN A 6 13.19 2.64 -9.81
CA ASN A 6 12.25 1.56 -9.54
C ASN A 6 12.85 0.22 -10.02
N PRO A 7 12.74 -0.85 -9.24
CA PRO A 7 13.31 -2.13 -9.63
C PRO A 7 12.55 -2.75 -10.80
N PHE A 8 13.27 -3.37 -11.73
CA PHE A 8 12.70 -3.94 -12.96
C PHE A 8 11.58 -4.95 -12.70
N PHE A 9 11.67 -5.73 -11.61
CA PHE A 9 10.68 -6.76 -11.29
C PHE A 9 9.28 -6.19 -11.05
N GLY A 10 9.19 -4.94 -10.57
CA GLY A 10 7.91 -4.25 -10.40
C GLY A 10 7.18 -3.97 -11.71
N TYR A 11 7.89 -4.06 -12.84
CA TYR A 11 7.37 -3.83 -14.18
C TYR A 11 7.31 -5.10 -15.05
N LEU A 12 7.73 -6.26 -14.52
CA LEU A 12 7.64 -7.52 -15.27
C LEU A 12 6.22 -7.85 -15.76
N PRO A 13 5.14 -7.69 -14.97
CA PRO A 13 3.80 -8.05 -15.41
C PRO A 13 3.35 -7.30 -16.67
N GLN A 14 3.52 -5.99 -16.64
CA GLN A 14 3.22 -5.11 -17.77
C GLN A 14 4.19 -5.29 -18.94
N ALA A 15 5.48 -5.58 -18.68
CA ALA A 15 6.45 -5.87 -19.73
C ALA A 15 6.11 -7.16 -20.48
N ILE A 16 5.62 -8.20 -19.80
CA ILE A 16 5.14 -9.43 -20.43
C ILE A 16 3.94 -9.12 -21.35
N GLY A 17 2.97 -8.34 -20.87
CA GLY A 17 1.85 -7.90 -21.70
C GLY A 17 2.28 -7.12 -22.95
N ILE A 18 3.22 -6.19 -22.79
CA ILE A 18 3.83 -5.43 -23.89
C ILE A 18 4.57 -6.36 -24.86
N LEU A 19 5.31 -7.35 -24.36
CA LEU A 19 6.04 -8.31 -25.17
C LEU A 19 5.07 -9.16 -26.01
N ILE A 20 3.97 -9.65 -25.43
CA ILE A 20 2.93 -10.38 -26.16
C ILE A 20 2.36 -9.51 -27.29
N ALA A 21 2.05 -8.23 -27.02
CA ALA A 21 1.55 -7.32 -28.05
C ALA A 21 2.54 -7.15 -29.21
N LYS A 22 3.84 -7.02 -28.90
CA LYS A 22 4.91 -6.90 -29.89
C LYS A 22 5.11 -8.16 -30.71
N LEU A 23 5.07 -9.34 -30.09
CA LEU A 23 5.21 -10.62 -30.78
C LEU A 23 4.06 -10.91 -31.75
N LEU A 24 2.89 -10.30 -31.51
CA LEU A 24 1.72 -10.39 -32.35
C LEU A 24 1.62 -9.24 -33.37
N ASP A 25 2.66 -8.40 -33.49
CA ASP A 25 2.71 -7.19 -34.32
C ASP A 25 1.49 -6.27 -34.15
N LEU A 26 0.96 -6.18 -32.93
CA LEU A 26 -0.21 -5.35 -32.64
C LEU A 26 0.18 -3.87 -32.53
N ASN A 27 -0.78 -3.00 -32.80
CA ASN A 27 -0.59 -1.55 -32.74
C ASN A 27 -0.37 -1.04 -31.29
N VAL A 28 -0.03 0.25 -31.18
CA VAL A 28 0.27 0.92 -29.91
C VAL A 28 -0.86 0.83 -28.88
N ILE A 29 -2.13 0.80 -29.32
CA ILE A 29 -3.28 0.68 -28.41
C ILE A 29 -3.24 -0.67 -27.70
N TRP A 30 -3.01 -1.75 -28.44
CA TRP A 30 -2.90 -3.10 -27.89
C TRP A 30 -1.66 -3.27 -27.00
N ILE A 31 -0.55 -2.62 -27.33
CA ILE A 31 0.63 -2.59 -26.46
C ILE A 31 0.27 -2.04 -25.08
N LEU A 32 -0.47 -0.92 -25.03
CA LEU A 32 -0.93 -0.33 -23.78
C LEU A 32 -1.95 -1.23 -23.07
N TRP A 33 -2.91 -1.81 -23.79
CA TRP A 33 -3.97 -2.64 -23.21
C TRP A 33 -3.43 -3.95 -22.65
N LEU A 34 -2.59 -4.68 -23.39
CA LEU A 34 -1.99 -5.91 -22.89
C LEU A 34 -1.02 -5.63 -21.74
N GLY A 35 -0.30 -4.50 -21.75
CA GLY A 35 0.47 -4.05 -20.58
C GLY A 35 -0.38 -3.86 -19.32
N ARG A 36 -1.55 -3.21 -19.45
CA ARG A 36 -2.51 -3.02 -18.35
C ARG A 36 -3.12 -4.35 -17.88
N ILE A 37 -3.50 -5.23 -18.81
CA ILE A 37 -4.05 -6.55 -18.50
C ILE A 37 -3.03 -7.41 -17.77
N GLY A 38 -1.76 -7.43 -18.23
CA GLY A 38 -0.70 -8.15 -17.53
C GLY A 38 -0.52 -7.67 -16.09
N ASN A 39 -0.60 -6.36 -15.88
CA ASN A 39 -0.52 -5.78 -14.54
C ASN A 39 -1.72 -6.17 -13.65
N LEU A 40 -2.93 -6.10 -14.20
CA LEU A 40 -4.16 -6.48 -13.50
C LEU A 40 -4.20 -7.97 -13.13
N VAL A 41 -3.75 -8.84 -14.04
CA VAL A 41 -3.69 -10.30 -13.80
C VAL A 41 -2.70 -10.61 -12.68
N CYS A 42 -1.49 -10.03 -12.72
CA CYS A 42 -0.52 -10.22 -11.65
C CYS A 42 -1.05 -9.71 -10.30
N TYR A 43 -1.66 -8.52 -10.29
CA TYR A 43 -2.33 -7.98 -9.11
C TYR A 43 -3.39 -8.95 -8.57
N ALA A 44 -4.30 -9.42 -9.41
CA ALA A 44 -5.35 -10.37 -9.04
C ALA A 44 -4.78 -11.68 -8.47
N CYS A 45 -3.68 -12.19 -9.05
CA CYS A 45 -2.96 -13.35 -8.51
C CYS A 45 -2.41 -13.08 -7.11
N LEU A 46 -1.75 -11.94 -6.87
CA LEU A 46 -1.23 -11.57 -5.56
C LEU A 46 -2.35 -11.44 -4.52
N ILE A 47 -3.47 -10.82 -4.88
CA ILE A 47 -4.64 -10.71 -3.99
C ILE A 47 -5.25 -12.10 -3.74
N SER A 48 -5.37 -12.95 -4.75
CA SER A 48 -5.86 -14.33 -4.58
C SER A 48 -4.99 -15.11 -3.60
N LEU A 49 -3.66 -14.99 -3.71
CA LEU A 49 -2.71 -15.58 -2.77
C LEU A 49 -2.89 -15.01 -1.35
N ALA A 50 -3.09 -13.69 -1.22
CA ALA A 50 -3.32 -13.04 0.05
C ALA A 50 -4.59 -13.55 0.74
N ILE A 51 -5.72 -13.59 0.02
CA ILE A 51 -7.01 -14.06 0.54
C ILE A 51 -6.98 -15.56 0.85
N ARG A 52 -6.23 -16.36 0.08
CA ARG A 52 -6.05 -17.78 0.35
C ARG A 52 -5.17 -18.02 1.58
N LYS A 53 -4.12 -17.23 1.79
CA LYS A 53 -3.16 -17.41 2.90
C LYS A 53 -3.73 -16.93 4.24
N THR A 54 -4.51 -15.84 4.25
CA THR A 54 -5.05 -15.29 5.51
C THR A 54 -6.16 -16.19 6.09
N PRO A 55 -6.08 -16.60 7.37
CA PRO A 55 -7.12 -17.41 8.01
C PRO A 55 -8.36 -16.59 8.40
N VAL A 56 -8.18 -15.28 8.67
CA VAL A 56 -9.24 -14.34 9.09
C VAL A 56 -9.18 -13.05 8.28
N LEU A 57 -10.16 -12.16 8.42
CA LEU A 57 -10.22 -10.86 7.73
C LEU A 57 -10.18 -10.92 6.19
N LYS A 58 -10.64 -12.03 5.59
CA LYS A 58 -10.68 -12.19 4.12
C LYS A 58 -11.47 -11.06 3.43
N MET A 59 -12.67 -10.77 3.91
CA MET A 59 -13.51 -9.71 3.31
C MET A 59 -12.95 -8.29 3.52
N PRO A 60 -12.45 -7.89 4.71
CA PRO A 60 -11.75 -6.62 4.87
C PRO A 60 -10.57 -6.44 3.91
N LEU A 61 -9.71 -7.45 3.75
CA LEU A 61 -8.58 -7.38 2.82
C LEU A 61 -9.04 -7.30 1.36
N LEU A 62 -10.08 -8.05 1.00
CA LEU A 62 -10.67 -8.02 -0.34
C LEU A 62 -11.29 -6.64 -0.63
N ALA A 63 -11.99 -6.04 0.33
CA ALA A 63 -12.56 -4.70 0.15
C ALA A 63 -11.48 -3.65 -0.11
N VAL A 64 -10.35 -3.67 0.63
CA VAL A 64 -9.20 -2.77 0.37
C VAL A 64 -8.62 -3.00 -1.03
N ALA A 65 -8.50 -4.27 -1.44
CA ALA A 65 -8.01 -4.64 -2.77
C ALA A 65 -8.94 -4.17 -3.90
N CYS A 66 -10.25 -4.09 -3.63
CA CYS A 66 -11.25 -3.70 -4.60
C CYS A 66 -11.72 -2.25 -4.48
N ILE A 67 -11.07 -1.41 -3.64
CA ILE A 67 -11.36 0.02 -3.60
C ILE A 67 -11.17 0.58 -5.01
N PRO A 68 -12.04 1.50 -5.46
CA PRO A 68 -11.99 2.07 -6.80
C PRO A 68 -10.61 2.58 -7.25
N ILE A 69 -9.89 3.32 -6.40
CA ILE A 69 -8.52 3.77 -6.72
C ILE A 69 -7.53 2.59 -6.85
N THR A 70 -7.71 1.51 -6.09
CA THR A 70 -6.85 0.32 -6.15
C THR A 70 -6.99 -0.39 -7.48
N ILE A 71 -8.23 -0.64 -7.93
CA ILE A 71 -8.51 -1.27 -9.23
C ILE A 71 -7.99 -0.40 -10.38
N TYR A 72 -8.14 0.92 -10.27
CA TYR A 72 -7.57 1.84 -11.24
C TYR A 72 -6.03 1.73 -11.34
N GLN A 73 -5.33 1.65 -10.21
CA GLN A 73 -3.87 1.43 -10.23
C GLN A 73 -3.51 0.04 -10.77
N ALA A 74 -4.26 -0.99 -10.41
CA ALA A 74 -4.04 -2.36 -10.89
C ALA A 74 -4.21 -2.48 -12.42
N ALA A 75 -5.19 -1.78 -12.99
CA ALA A 75 -5.46 -1.72 -14.43
C ALA A 75 -4.66 -0.63 -15.17
N SER A 76 -3.56 -0.14 -14.59
CA SER A 76 -2.66 0.85 -15.20
C SER A 76 -1.31 0.24 -15.56
N VAL A 77 -0.42 1.01 -16.20
CA VAL A 77 0.99 0.61 -16.45
C VAL A 77 1.88 1.22 -15.35
N SER A 78 1.43 1.11 -14.09
CA SER A 78 2.12 1.65 -12.90
C SER A 78 2.67 0.52 -12.03
N ILE A 79 3.80 0.79 -11.37
CA ILE A 79 4.36 -0.07 -10.33
C ILE A 79 3.49 -0.13 -9.07
N ASP A 80 2.55 0.81 -8.91
CA ASP A 80 1.67 0.86 -7.73
C ASP A 80 0.82 -0.41 -7.58
N SER A 81 0.47 -1.09 -8.68
CA SER A 81 -0.18 -2.41 -8.64
C SER A 81 0.63 -3.43 -7.84
N MET A 82 1.94 -3.53 -8.09
CA MET A 82 2.86 -4.43 -7.43
C MET A 82 3.00 -4.06 -5.95
N ILE A 83 3.13 -2.76 -5.65
CA ILE A 83 3.21 -2.26 -4.28
C ILE A 83 1.94 -2.62 -3.49
N ILE A 84 0.77 -2.40 -4.08
CA ILE A 84 -0.50 -2.69 -3.40
C ILE A 84 -0.69 -4.20 -3.21
N GLY A 85 -0.44 -4.99 -4.26
CA GLY A 85 -0.56 -6.45 -4.21
C GLY A 85 0.37 -7.08 -3.18
N LEU A 86 1.66 -6.72 -3.21
CA LEU A 86 2.64 -7.20 -2.23
C LEU A 86 2.35 -6.70 -0.81
N GLY A 87 1.86 -5.46 -0.66
CA GLY A 87 1.49 -4.90 0.63
C GLY A 87 0.33 -5.66 1.29
N ILE A 88 -0.74 -5.94 0.53
CA ILE A 88 -1.87 -6.73 1.03
C ILE A 88 -1.45 -8.19 1.28
N LEU A 89 -0.60 -8.76 0.42
CA LEU A 89 -0.05 -10.10 0.63
C LEU A 89 0.81 -10.17 1.89
N ALA A 90 1.66 -9.18 2.16
CA ALA A 90 2.46 -9.11 3.39
C ALA A 90 1.54 -9.09 4.62
N ILE A 91 0.49 -8.26 4.61
CA ILE A 91 -0.46 -8.18 5.73
C ILE A 91 -1.22 -9.51 5.91
N ALA A 92 -1.66 -10.14 4.84
CA ALA A 92 -2.30 -11.46 4.88
C ALA A 92 -1.37 -12.53 5.47
N TYR A 93 -0.10 -12.52 5.08
CA TYR A 93 0.90 -13.46 5.59
C TYR A 93 1.24 -13.19 7.06
N PHE A 94 1.27 -11.92 7.47
CA PHE A 94 1.36 -11.54 8.87
C PHE A 94 0.15 -12.03 9.67
N ILE A 95 -1.07 -11.87 9.16
CA ILE A 95 -2.30 -12.39 9.79
C ILE A 95 -2.25 -13.92 9.93
N TYR A 96 -1.74 -14.61 8.91
CA TYR A 96 -1.47 -16.05 8.98
C TYR A 96 -0.52 -16.37 10.13
N MET A 97 0.64 -15.73 10.21
CA MET A 97 1.64 -16.01 11.25
C MET A 97 1.11 -15.71 12.67
N ILE A 98 0.39 -14.61 12.89
CA ILE A 98 -0.15 -14.30 14.22
C ILE A 98 -1.30 -15.23 14.65
N LYS A 99 -2.00 -15.87 13.70
CA LYS A 99 -3.09 -16.81 13.97
C LYS A 99 -2.71 -18.28 13.75
N ALA A 100 -1.45 -18.55 13.42
CA ALA A 100 -0.93 -19.90 13.28
C ALA A 100 -1.03 -20.64 14.62
N GLU A 101 -1.18 -21.96 14.54
CA GLU A 101 -1.16 -22.82 15.72
C GLU A 101 0.22 -22.80 16.38
N LYS A 102 0.28 -23.23 17.65
CA LYS A 102 1.54 -23.33 18.38
C LYS A 102 2.51 -24.24 17.64
N ASP A 103 3.79 -23.84 17.61
CA ASP A 103 4.89 -24.61 17.00
C ASP A 103 4.67 -24.98 15.52
N SER A 104 3.87 -24.21 14.76
CA SER A 104 3.52 -24.53 13.36
C SER A 104 4.23 -23.66 12.30
N ILE A 105 4.73 -22.47 12.67
CA ILE A 105 5.42 -21.58 11.73
C ILE A 105 6.84 -22.08 11.52
N GLU A 106 7.15 -22.44 10.28
CA GLU A 106 8.46 -22.89 9.85
C GLU A 106 9.38 -21.73 9.43
N ILE A 107 10.69 -22.00 9.32
CA ILE A 107 11.66 -21.03 8.76
C ILE A 107 11.26 -20.61 7.35
N LYS A 108 10.68 -21.51 6.55
CA LYS A 108 10.18 -21.23 5.21
C LYS A 108 9.14 -20.11 5.21
N ASP A 109 8.20 -20.10 6.16
CA ASP A 109 7.19 -19.05 6.27
C ASP A 109 7.83 -17.69 6.56
N MET A 110 8.82 -17.66 7.46
CA MET A 110 9.58 -16.45 7.78
C MET A 110 10.33 -15.94 6.56
N VAL A 111 11.03 -16.82 5.82
CA VAL A 111 11.75 -16.46 4.59
C VAL A 111 10.81 -15.90 3.53
N ILE A 112 9.64 -16.52 3.33
CA ILE A 112 8.63 -16.02 2.38
C ILE A 112 8.18 -14.61 2.80
N PHE A 113 7.87 -14.40 4.08
CA PHE A 113 7.49 -13.08 4.58
C PHE A 113 8.59 -12.04 4.37
N THR A 114 9.84 -12.39 4.65
CA THR A 114 11.02 -11.53 4.44
C THR A 114 11.18 -11.17 2.96
N VAL A 115 11.03 -12.13 2.05
CA VAL A 115 11.10 -11.88 0.61
C VAL A 115 9.98 -10.96 0.15
N ILE A 116 8.73 -11.16 0.61
CA ILE A 116 7.61 -10.26 0.28
C ILE A 116 7.91 -8.84 0.77
N CYS A 117 8.37 -8.68 2.01
CA CYS A 117 8.72 -7.37 2.58
C CYS A 117 9.87 -6.70 1.82
N LEU A 118 10.88 -7.49 1.40
CA LEU A 118 11.99 -7.00 0.60
C LEU A 118 11.53 -6.52 -0.77
N LEU A 119 10.77 -7.34 -1.51
CA LEU A 119 10.24 -6.96 -2.83
C LEU A 119 9.36 -5.71 -2.74
N LEU A 120 8.46 -5.66 -1.75
CA LEU A 120 7.61 -4.51 -1.49
C LEU A 120 8.42 -3.24 -1.19
N GLY A 121 9.38 -3.37 -0.27
CA GLY A 121 10.22 -2.25 0.17
C GLY A 121 11.18 -1.77 -0.92
N LEU A 122 11.68 -2.64 -1.80
CA LEU A 122 12.49 -2.22 -2.95
C LEU A 122 11.65 -1.45 -3.98
N CYS A 123 10.36 -1.77 -4.16
CA CYS A 123 9.45 -0.94 -4.95
C CYS A 123 9.16 0.41 -4.27
N LYS A 124 9.14 0.46 -2.94
CA LYS A 124 8.93 1.70 -2.17
C LYS A 124 9.56 1.60 -0.77
N LEU A 125 10.72 2.24 -0.60
CA LEU A 125 11.64 2.05 0.55
C LEU A 125 10.99 2.13 1.93
N THR A 126 10.00 2.99 2.12
CA THR A 126 9.32 3.16 3.42
C THR A 126 8.61 1.88 3.86
N TYR A 127 8.14 1.06 2.92
CA TYR A 127 7.49 -0.23 3.22
C TYR A 127 8.45 -1.33 3.69
N LEU A 128 9.78 -1.13 3.63
CA LEU A 128 10.72 -2.05 4.29
C LEU A 128 10.38 -2.22 5.78
N ALA A 129 9.77 -1.20 6.41
CA ALA A 129 9.32 -1.25 7.80
C ALA A 129 8.29 -2.34 8.10
N PHE A 130 7.63 -2.93 7.08
CA PHE A 130 6.74 -4.08 7.28
C PHE A 130 7.48 -5.29 7.86
N ILE A 131 8.80 -5.40 7.67
CA ILE A 131 9.59 -6.47 8.28
C ILE A 131 9.52 -6.46 9.82
N PHE A 132 9.31 -5.29 10.44
CA PHE A 132 9.16 -5.17 11.89
C PHE A 132 7.90 -5.86 12.42
N LEU A 133 6.92 -6.19 11.57
CA LEU A 133 5.76 -6.99 11.95
C LEU A 133 6.17 -8.36 12.50
N LEU A 134 7.30 -8.93 12.08
CA LEU A 134 7.85 -10.19 12.62
C LEU A 134 8.09 -10.13 14.13
N LEU A 135 8.41 -8.96 14.69
CA LEU A 135 8.65 -8.80 16.13
C LEU A 135 7.36 -8.97 16.97
N PHE A 136 6.20 -8.87 16.33
CA PHE A 136 4.89 -8.95 16.97
C PHE A 136 4.19 -10.29 16.74
N VAL A 137 4.81 -11.21 15.97
CA VAL A 137 4.33 -12.59 15.86
C VAL A 137 4.59 -13.31 17.19
N PRO A 138 3.59 -14.01 17.77
CA PRO A 138 3.79 -14.77 19.01
C PRO A 138 4.92 -15.77 18.87
N ARG A 139 5.86 -15.78 19.83
CA ARG A 139 7.03 -16.67 19.79
C ARG A 139 6.64 -18.14 19.82
N ASP A 140 5.55 -18.45 20.54
CA ASP A 140 5.04 -19.82 20.69
C ASP A 140 4.47 -20.38 19.38
N ASN A 141 4.20 -19.53 18.38
CA ASN A 141 3.72 -20.01 17.08
C ASN A 141 4.87 -20.58 16.22
N PHE A 142 6.13 -20.26 16.52
CA PHE A 142 7.28 -20.72 15.74
C PHE A 142 7.72 -22.11 16.16
N ALA A 143 7.88 -23.02 15.19
CA ALA A 143 8.37 -24.38 15.40
C ALA A 143 9.82 -24.45 15.92
N PHE A 144 10.54 -23.32 15.92
CA PHE A 144 11.95 -23.24 16.28
C PHE A 144 12.20 -22.24 17.41
N LYS A 145 13.02 -22.66 18.39
CA LYS A 145 13.31 -21.88 19.61
C LYS A 145 14.04 -20.55 19.37
N LYS A 146 14.67 -20.38 18.20
CA LYS A 146 15.46 -19.20 17.82
C LYS A 146 14.66 -18.15 17.02
N ALA A 147 13.35 -18.04 17.26
CA ALA A 147 12.45 -17.09 16.59
C ALA A 147 12.95 -15.64 16.62
N LEU A 148 13.31 -15.11 17.79
CA LEU A 148 13.76 -13.71 17.91
C LEU A 148 15.07 -13.44 17.14
N PRO A 149 16.16 -14.20 17.33
CA PRO A 149 17.37 -14.03 16.53
C PRO A 149 17.12 -14.13 15.02
N ALA A 150 16.25 -15.04 14.58
CA ALA A 150 15.91 -15.21 13.17
C ALA A 150 15.12 -14.00 12.61
N SER A 151 14.18 -13.45 13.39
CA SER A 151 13.49 -12.20 13.06
C SER A 151 14.47 -11.03 12.96
N LEU A 152 15.40 -10.90 13.92
CA LEU A 152 16.44 -9.86 13.89
C LEU A 152 17.36 -10.00 12.67
N ALA A 153 17.78 -11.23 12.35
CA ALA A 153 18.56 -11.49 11.14
C ALA A 153 17.80 -11.09 9.87
N SER A 154 16.51 -11.41 9.78
CA SER A 154 15.64 -11.02 8.67
C SER A 154 15.53 -9.49 8.53
N ILE A 155 15.36 -8.80 9.66
CA ILE A 155 15.36 -7.32 9.72
C ILE A 155 16.70 -6.76 9.23
N SER A 156 17.83 -7.31 9.70
CA SER A 156 19.16 -6.88 9.28
C SER A 156 19.39 -7.09 7.78
N ILE A 157 18.97 -8.23 7.22
CA ILE A 157 19.07 -8.50 5.78
C ILE A 157 18.26 -7.45 4.99
N VAL A 158 17.00 -7.23 5.37
CA VAL A 158 16.13 -6.24 4.71
C VAL A 158 16.70 -4.82 4.82
N ALA A 159 17.25 -4.45 5.98
CA ALA A 159 17.89 -3.16 6.18
C ALA A 159 19.14 -2.99 5.32
N VAL A 160 20.03 -3.99 5.27
CA VAL A 160 21.24 -3.96 4.43
C VAL A 160 20.87 -3.84 2.97
N CYS A 161 19.94 -4.66 2.47
CA CYS A 161 19.45 -4.56 1.10
C CYS A 161 18.82 -3.18 0.82
N GLY A 162 18.05 -2.63 1.76
CA GLY A 162 17.47 -1.28 1.64
C GLY A 162 18.52 -0.18 1.55
N VAL A 163 19.60 -0.26 2.35
CA VAL A 163 20.71 0.69 2.29
C VAL A 163 21.47 0.58 0.97
N LEU A 164 21.78 -0.64 0.53
CA LEU A 164 22.44 -0.88 -0.75
C LEU A 164 21.59 -0.36 -1.92
N TRP A 165 20.29 -0.62 -1.90
CA TRP A 165 19.35 -0.12 -2.89
C TRP A 165 19.26 1.40 -2.88
N SER A 166 19.16 2.03 -1.70
CA SER A 166 19.11 3.49 -1.57
C SER A 166 20.38 4.15 -2.10
N ARG A 167 21.56 3.58 -1.81
CA ARG A 167 22.84 4.06 -2.36
C ARG A 167 22.89 3.98 -3.88
N TYR A 168 22.34 2.92 -4.47
CA TYR A 168 22.27 2.75 -5.92
C TYR A 168 21.24 3.69 -6.58
N SER A 169 20.05 3.82 -5.98
CA SER A 169 18.91 4.53 -6.57
C SER A 169 18.94 6.05 -6.36
N THR A 170 19.46 6.55 -5.23
CA THR A 170 19.46 7.98 -4.91
C THR A 170 20.19 8.86 -5.95
N PRO A 171 21.37 8.48 -6.47
CA PRO A 171 22.02 9.26 -7.53
C PRO A 171 21.14 9.41 -8.79
N THR A 172 20.37 8.37 -9.15
CA THR A 172 19.47 8.42 -10.32
C THR A 172 18.33 9.42 -10.16
N LEU A 173 17.87 9.65 -8.91
CA LEU A 173 16.88 10.68 -8.61
C LEU A 173 17.38 12.09 -8.91
N MET A 174 18.67 12.36 -8.68
CA MET A 174 19.30 13.65 -8.97
C MET A 174 19.39 13.94 -10.48
N HIS A 175 19.31 12.91 -11.32
CA HIS A 175 19.25 13.08 -12.77
C HIS A 175 17.81 13.22 -13.31
N SER A 176 16.81 13.18 -12.43
CA SER A 176 15.42 13.38 -12.82
C SER A 176 15.12 14.84 -13.19
N TRP A 177 14.07 15.05 -13.98
CA TRP A 177 13.57 16.39 -14.32
C TRP A 177 13.22 17.23 -13.08
N ARG A 178 12.87 16.59 -11.95
CA ARG A 178 12.54 17.26 -10.69
C ARG A 178 13.75 17.96 -10.08
N SER A 179 14.91 17.30 -10.13
CA SER A 179 16.16 17.87 -9.62
C SER A 179 16.70 18.97 -10.53
N LYS A 180 16.49 18.86 -11.86
CA LYS A 180 16.93 19.88 -12.84
C LYS A 180 16.22 21.23 -12.70
N LEU A 181 15.07 21.30 -12.04
CA LEU A 181 14.31 22.55 -11.86
C LEU A 181 14.79 23.38 -10.64
N ASN A 182 15.90 23.06 -9.98
CA ASN A 182 16.48 23.75 -8.81
C ASN A 182 15.60 23.89 -7.56
N TYR A 183 14.32 23.52 -7.60
CA TYR A 183 13.44 23.66 -6.45
C TYR A 183 13.61 22.55 -5.40
N VAL A 184 14.15 21.38 -5.74
CA VAL A 184 14.26 20.22 -4.81
C VAL A 184 15.73 19.91 -4.49
N ASN A 185 16.12 20.13 -3.23
CA ASN A 185 17.42 19.72 -2.68
C ASN A 185 17.21 19.02 -1.34
N SER A 186 17.40 17.70 -1.29
CA SER A 186 17.12 16.90 -0.10
C SER A 186 18.05 17.23 1.07
N ALA A 187 19.34 17.56 0.81
CA ALA A 187 20.30 17.87 1.87
C ALA A 187 19.98 19.22 2.52
N GLU A 188 19.69 20.24 1.71
CA GLU A 188 19.24 21.54 2.21
C GLU A 188 17.88 21.46 2.91
N GLN A 189 16.95 20.65 2.41
CA GLN A 189 15.65 20.48 3.05
C GLN A 189 15.76 19.79 4.42
N VAL A 190 16.65 18.81 4.58
CA VAL A 190 16.97 18.23 5.90
C VAL A 190 17.58 19.28 6.82
N SER A 191 18.55 20.05 6.33
CA SER A 191 19.16 21.14 7.10
C SER A 191 18.10 22.17 7.54
N TYR A 192 17.23 22.58 6.63
CA TYR A 192 16.13 23.52 6.91
C TYR A 192 15.17 22.94 7.97
N PHE A 193 14.78 21.67 7.83
CA PHE A 193 13.90 21.01 8.78
C PHE A 193 14.47 21.00 10.21
N ILE A 194 15.78 20.77 10.35
CA ILE A 194 16.48 20.72 11.65
C ILE A 194 16.62 22.12 12.26
N HIS A 195 16.99 23.13 11.47
CA HIS A 195 17.27 24.48 11.96
C HIS A 195 16.01 25.36 12.14
N HIS A 196 14.85 24.94 11.60
CA HIS A 196 13.59 25.68 11.71
C HIS A 196 12.50 24.84 12.41
N PRO A 197 12.46 24.81 13.76
CA PRO A 197 11.52 23.96 14.51
C PRO A 197 10.05 24.26 14.23
N MET A 198 9.71 25.53 13.94
CA MET A 198 8.34 25.91 13.53
C MET A 198 7.94 25.31 12.17
N PHE A 199 8.90 25.15 11.25
CA PHE A 199 8.66 24.46 9.99
C PHE A 199 8.44 22.97 10.23
N ALA A 200 9.25 22.34 11.09
CA ALA A 200 9.07 20.94 11.46
C ALA A 200 7.69 20.69 12.11
N TRP A 201 7.27 21.57 13.04
CA TRP A 201 5.94 21.51 13.64
C TRP A 201 4.83 21.69 12.60
N LYS A 202 4.95 22.68 11.70
CA LYS A 202 4.01 22.90 10.61
C LYS A 202 3.90 21.67 9.70
N PHE A 203 5.01 21.04 9.36
CA PHE A 203 5.02 19.81 8.58
C PHE A 203 4.30 18.68 9.32
N ILE A 204 4.64 18.43 10.59
CA ILE A 204 4.00 17.39 11.40
C ILE A 204 2.49 17.64 11.54
N SER A 205 2.07 18.87 11.81
CA SER A 205 0.65 19.19 11.93
C SER A 205 -0.07 19.04 10.60
N GLN A 206 0.54 19.47 9.49
CA GLN A 206 -0.03 19.34 8.14
C GLN A 206 -0.27 17.87 7.77
N ILE A 207 0.70 16.97 8.03
CA ILE A 207 0.55 15.56 7.68
C ILE A 207 -0.59 14.88 8.43
N PHE A 208 -0.96 15.32 9.64
CA PHE A 208 -2.07 14.75 10.41
C PHE A 208 -3.39 15.51 10.29
N THR A 209 -3.42 16.61 9.54
CA THR A 209 -4.62 17.43 9.32
C THR A 209 -4.98 17.46 7.83
N THR A 210 -4.49 18.46 7.11
CA THR A 210 -4.80 18.73 5.71
C THR A 210 -4.48 17.54 4.81
N ASP A 211 -3.26 17.00 4.90
CA ASP A 211 -2.79 15.93 4.03
C ASP A 211 -3.55 14.61 4.27
N LEU A 212 -3.82 14.27 5.53
CA LEU A 212 -4.62 13.09 5.87
C LEU A 212 -6.05 13.21 5.33
N ALA A 213 -6.67 14.39 5.46
CA ALA A 213 -8.00 14.65 4.91
C ALA A 213 -8.01 14.51 3.37
N TRP A 214 -7.00 15.06 2.69
CA TRP A 214 -6.84 14.88 1.23
C TRP A 214 -6.67 13.41 0.84
N MET A 215 -5.95 12.62 1.63
CA MET A 215 -5.81 11.18 1.36
C MET A 215 -7.14 10.43 1.49
N VAL A 216 -7.94 10.72 2.52
CA VAL A 216 -9.27 10.11 2.70
C VAL A 216 -10.19 10.51 1.55
N TYR A 217 -10.20 11.78 1.17
CA TYR A 217 -10.95 12.27 0.02
C TYR A 217 -10.51 11.61 -1.29
N GLY A 218 -9.22 11.26 -1.41
CA GLY A 218 -8.66 10.59 -2.58
C GLY A 218 -9.03 9.11 -2.75
N ILE A 219 -9.69 8.46 -1.77
CA ILE A 219 -10.11 7.04 -1.86
C ILE A 219 -11.03 6.79 -3.07
N PHE A 220 -11.85 7.77 -3.43
CA PHE A 220 -12.75 7.70 -4.58
C PHE A 220 -12.30 8.59 -5.75
N ASN A 221 -11.08 9.13 -5.71
CA ASN A 221 -10.54 9.90 -6.84
C ASN A 221 -9.66 9.00 -7.72
N PHE A 222 -10.15 8.75 -8.93
CA PHE A 222 -9.46 7.98 -9.97
C PHE A 222 -8.22 8.68 -10.53
N PHE A 223 -8.20 10.01 -10.50
CA PHE A 223 -7.11 10.82 -11.05
C PHE A 223 -6.29 11.43 -9.93
N SER A 224 -5.02 11.06 -9.90
CA SER A 224 -4.03 11.60 -8.98
C SER A 224 -3.76 13.07 -9.28
N ALA A 225 -3.80 13.89 -8.22
CA ALA A 225 -3.06 15.14 -8.06
C ALA A 225 -3.22 16.17 -9.19
N GLY A 226 -4.12 17.13 -9.00
CA GLY A 226 -4.05 18.44 -9.66
C GLY A 226 -5.14 18.78 -10.67
N SER A 227 -6.08 17.88 -10.98
CA SER A 227 -7.24 18.26 -11.80
C SER A 227 -8.29 18.97 -10.94
N ALA A 228 -8.66 20.20 -11.28
CA ALA A 228 -9.70 20.97 -10.59
C ALA A 228 -11.05 20.21 -10.48
N ASN A 229 -11.32 19.28 -11.41
CA ASN A 229 -12.55 18.48 -11.45
C ASN A 229 -12.38 17.09 -10.82
N HIS A 230 -12.35 17.06 -9.49
CA HIS A 230 -12.31 15.82 -8.70
C HIS A 230 -13.58 14.99 -8.89
N TYR A 231 -13.43 13.68 -9.10
CA TYR A 231 -14.56 12.75 -9.26
C TYR A 231 -15.44 12.71 -8.01
N ALA A 232 -14.83 12.79 -6.83
CA ALA A 232 -15.56 12.82 -5.57
C ALA A 232 -16.49 14.04 -5.44
N ASN A 233 -16.22 15.16 -6.12
CA ASN A 233 -17.13 16.32 -6.13
C ASN A 233 -18.37 16.06 -6.99
N THR A 234 -18.21 15.36 -8.12
CA THR A 234 -19.34 14.99 -9.00
C THR A 234 -20.15 13.82 -8.44
N TYR A 235 -19.48 12.90 -7.75
CA TYR A 235 -20.06 11.64 -7.25
C TYR A 235 -20.05 11.56 -5.72
N TYR A 236 -20.37 12.68 -5.05
CA TYR A 236 -20.27 12.81 -3.60
C TYR A 236 -21.08 11.75 -2.83
N PHE A 237 -22.30 11.44 -3.30
CA PHE A 237 -23.13 10.39 -2.69
C PHE A 237 -22.43 9.02 -2.69
N ILE A 238 -21.86 8.63 -3.83
CA ILE A 238 -21.16 7.33 -3.96
C ILE A 238 -19.90 7.32 -3.10
N PHE A 239 -19.15 8.43 -3.05
CA PHE A 239 -18.01 8.58 -2.15
C PHE A 239 -18.41 8.36 -0.68
N VAL A 240 -19.49 9.00 -0.21
CA VAL A 240 -19.96 8.84 1.17
C VAL A 240 -20.39 7.40 1.44
N VAL A 241 -21.14 6.77 0.54
CA VAL A 241 -21.56 5.37 0.70
C VAL A 241 -20.35 4.41 0.72
N LEU A 242 -19.34 4.64 -0.11
CA LEU A 242 -18.09 3.89 -0.07
C LEU A 242 -17.36 4.08 1.25
N LEU A 243 -17.26 5.31 1.75
CA LEU A 243 -16.59 5.59 3.02
C LEU A 243 -17.31 4.90 4.18
N LEU A 244 -18.65 4.96 4.22
CA LEU A 244 -19.45 4.25 5.22
C LEU A 244 -19.26 2.73 5.13
N PHE A 245 -19.23 2.18 3.91
CA PHE A 245 -18.93 0.76 3.70
C PHE A 245 -17.53 0.39 4.20
N LEU A 246 -16.50 1.20 3.87
CA LEU A 246 -15.13 0.96 4.32
C LEU A 246 -15.02 1.05 5.85
N ILE A 247 -15.70 2.00 6.49
CA ILE A 247 -15.77 2.07 7.96
C ILE A 247 -16.43 0.81 8.52
N ALA A 248 -17.56 0.38 7.94
CA ALA A 248 -18.28 -0.81 8.36
C ALA A 248 -17.40 -2.07 8.27
N ILE A 249 -16.73 -2.30 7.14
CA ILE A 249 -15.94 -3.50 6.92
C ILE A 249 -14.55 -3.46 7.59
N LEU A 250 -13.95 -2.29 7.82
CA LEU A 250 -12.63 -2.21 8.43
C LEU A 250 -12.70 -2.14 9.96
N ILE A 251 -13.76 -1.57 10.53
CA ILE A 251 -13.88 -1.38 11.98
C ILE A 251 -14.85 -2.38 12.60
N PHE A 252 -15.99 -2.62 11.96
CA PHE A 252 -17.11 -3.39 12.55
C PHE A 252 -17.28 -4.79 11.96
N TYR A 253 -16.27 -5.30 11.24
CA TYR A 253 -16.32 -6.67 10.70
C TYR A 253 -16.53 -7.69 11.82
N PRO A 254 -17.53 -8.61 11.71
CA PRO A 254 -17.85 -9.58 12.75
C PRO A 254 -16.84 -10.73 12.79
N GLU A 255 -15.62 -10.41 13.23
CA GLU A 255 -14.56 -11.38 13.48
C GLU A 255 -14.47 -11.68 14.98
N ASN A 256 -14.72 -12.95 15.32
CA ASN A 256 -14.67 -13.42 16.70
C ASN A 256 -13.22 -13.49 17.23
N ASN A 257 -12.25 -13.61 16.32
CA ASN A 257 -10.84 -13.70 16.65
C ASN A 257 -10.22 -12.34 16.97
N LYS A 258 -10.26 -11.93 18.24
CA LYS A 258 -9.63 -10.68 18.70
C LYS A 258 -8.10 -10.72 18.50
N PHE A 259 -7.51 -9.56 18.21
CA PHE A 259 -6.06 -9.37 18.19
C PHE A 259 -5.58 -8.82 19.54
N GLY A 260 -4.47 -9.36 20.05
CA GLY A 260 -3.89 -8.92 21.32
C GLY A 260 -3.33 -7.49 21.25
N LYS A 261 -3.23 -6.81 22.39
CA LYS A 261 -2.74 -5.41 22.49
C LYS A 261 -1.37 -5.20 21.85
N LYS A 262 -0.45 -6.16 22.00
CA LYS A 262 0.91 -6.10 21.40
C LYS A 262 0.87 -6.08 19.88
N ILE A 263 0.06 -6.93 19.26
CA ILE A 263 -0.13 -6.99 17.80
C ILE A 263 -0.74 -5.69 17.28
N ARG A 264 -1.75 -5.15 17.99
CA ARG A 264 -2.37 -3.87 17.66
C ARG A 264 -1.39 -2.72 17.69
N LEU A 265 -0.64 -2.59 18.79
CA LEU A 265 0.35 -1.53 18.95
C LEU A 265 1.48 -1.67 17.91
N GLY A 266 1.97 -2.89 17.67
CA GLY A 266 2.99 -3.12 16.66
C GLY A 266 2.55 -2.78 15.25
N SER A 267 1.33 -3.17 14.89
CA SER A 267 0.73 -2.83 13.59
C SER A 267 0.54 -1.31 13.44
N LEU A 268 0.13 -0.62 14.51
CA LEU A 268 0.02 0.84 14.54
C LEU A 268 1.39 1.52 14.39
N LEU A 269 2.43 1.04 15.08
CA LEU A 269 3.77 1.59 14.95
C LEU A 269 4.31 1.43 13.53
N VAL A 270 4.15 0.25 12.92
CA VAL A 270 4.55 0.03 11.52
C VAL A 270 3.75 0.94 10.58
N LEU A 271 2.43 1.07 10.78
CA LEU A 271 1.61 2.00 10.01
C LEU A 271 2.15 3.43 10.10
N LEU A 272 2.43 3.92 11.32
CA LEU A 272 2.94 5.27 11.55
C LEU A 272 4.33 5.48 10.95
N ILE A 273 5.23 4.50 11.06
CA ILE A 273 6.57 4.55 10.46
C ILE A 273 6.46 4.69 8.94
N VAL A 274 5.63 3.86 8.28
CA VAL A 274 5.46 3.93 6.82
C VAL A 274 4.75 5.22 6.42
N TYR A 275 3.74 5.65 7.17
CA TYR A 275 2.99 6.87 6.91
C TYR A 275 3.90 8.11 6.96
N VAL A 276 4.49 8.37 8.14
CA VAL A 276 5.36 9.53 8.37
C VAL A 276 6.59 9.45 7.49
N GLY A 277 7.19 8.26 7.33
CA GLY A 277 8.33 8.05 6.46
C GLY A 277 8.02 8.38 5.00
N THR A 278 6.83 8.02 4.49
CA THR A 278 6.43 8.35 3.12
C THR A 278 6.20 9.84 2.95
N CYS A 279 5.54 10.51 3.89
CA CYS A 279 5.39 11.97 3.86
C CYS A 279 6.74 12.68 3.93
N PHE A 280 7.67 12.19 4.75
CA PHE A 280 9.01 12.77 4.85
C PHE A 280 9.83 12.53 3.58
N VAL A 281 9.77 11.35 2.97
CA VAL A 281 10.39 11.11 1.66
C VAL A 281 9.82 12.05 0.60
N GLN A 282 8.50 12.32 0.61
CA GLN A 282 7.90 13.32 -0.29
C GLN A 282 8.38 14.74 0.02
N LEU A 283 8.56 15.11 1.29
CA LEU A 283 9.15 16.39 1.67
C LEU A 283 10.55 16.56 1.07
N LEU A 284 11.35 15.49 1.03
CA LEU A 284 12.73 15.51 0.52
C LEU A 284 12.85 15.43 -1.00
N THR A 285 11.87 14.82 -1.67
CA THR A 285 11.97 14.48 -3.11
C THR A 285 10.96 15.17 -4.01
N TRP A 286 9.99 15.88 -3.43
CA TRP A 286 8.94 16.59 -4.15
C TRP A 286 8.80 18.05 -3.71
N ALA A 287 8.80 18.33 -2.41
CA ALA A 287 8.65 19.69 -1.92
C ALA A 287 9.93 20.51 -2.11
N GLY A 288 9.76 21.80 -2.37
CA GLY A 288 10.90 22.72 -2.43
C GLY A 288 11.46 23.05 -1.04
N VAL A 289 12.71 23.52 -0.99
CA VAL A 289 13.36 23.87 0.28
C VAL A 289 12.54 24.94 1.02
N GLY A 290 12.14 24.66 2.27
CA GLY A 290 11.27 25.54 3.06
C GLY A 290 9.78 25.50 2.73
N TYR A 291 9.35 24.64 1.79
CA TYR A 291 7.94 24.41 1.44
C TYR A 291 7.46 23.02 1.89
N THR A 292 6.14 22.90 2.09
CA THR A 292 5.47 21.65 2.54
C THR A 292 4.50 21.08 1.50
N GLY A 293 4.63 21.46 0.22
CA GLY A 293 3.82 20.90 -0.86
C GLY A 293 4.29 19.49 -1.22
N LEU A 294 3.75 18.45 -0.57
CA LEU A 294 4.30 17.09 -0.65
C LEU A 294 3.94 16.33 -1.94
N GLY A 295 2.91 16.74 -2.69
CA GLY A 295 2.45 15.99 -3.87
C GLY A 295 2.01 14.56 -3.55
N ILE A 296 1.60 14.32 -2.29
CA ILE A 296 1.13 13.02 -1.83
C ILE A 296 -0.15 12.59 -2.55
N ASN A 297 -0.32 11.27 -2.69
CA ASN A 297 -1.53 10.69 -3.24
C ASN A 297 -1.97 9.49 -2.40
N THR A 298 -3.28 9.29 -2.26
CA THR A 298 -3.89 8.17 -1.53
C THR A 298 -3.32 6.81 -1.94
N ARG A 299 -2.97 6.62 -3.22
CA ARG A 299 -2.39 5.38 -3.73
C ARG A 299 -1.12 4.93 -3.01
N TYR A 300 -0.38 5.86 -2.40
CA TYR A 300 0.85 5.55 -1.67
C TYR A 300 0.58 4.83 -0.34
N PHE A 301 -0.65 4.91 0.18
CA PHE A 301 -1.02 4.48 1.52
C PHE A 301 -2.08 3.37 1.53
N ILE A 302 -2.56 2.90 0.35
CA ILE A 302 -3.60 1.86 0.25
C ILE A 302 -3.25 0.61 1.07
N PRO A 303 -2.02 0.03 1.03
CA PRO A 303 -1.70 -1.10 1.88
C PRO A 303 -1.87 -0.84 3.37
N LEU A 304 -1.65 0.38 3.86
CA LEU A 304 -1.81 0.71 5.27
C LEU A 304 -3.27 0.62 5.74
N ILE A 305 -4.23 0.85 4.83
CA ILE A 305 -5.67 0.71 5.11
C ILE A 305 -5.99 -0.72 5.53
N ALA A 306 -5.30 -1.73 4.97
CA ALA A 306 -5.49 -3.13 5.31
C ALA A 306 -5.01 -3.50 6.73
N LEU A 307 -4.22 -2.65 7.41
CA LEU A 307 -3.84 -2.84 8.83
C LEU A 307 -4.93 -2.36 9.81
N ILE A 308 -5.85 -1.49 9.38
CA ILE A 308 -6.92 -0.91 10.22
C ILE A 308 -7.73 -1.98 10.97
N PRO A 309 -8.25 -3.06 10.35
CA PRO A 309 -9.01 -4.08 11.06
C PRO A 309 -8.20 -4.82 12.12
N ILE A 310 -6.87 -4.89 11.99
CA ILE A 310 -6.00 -5.45 13.03
C ILE A 310 -5.92 -4.47 14.21
N ILE A 311 -5.67 -3.19 13.94
CA ILE A 311 -5.37 -2.17 14.94
C ILE A 311 -6.61 -1.80 15.77
N ILE A 312 -7.70 -1.43 15.10
CA ILE A 312 -8.90 -0.87 15.73
C ILE A 312 -10.16 -1.71 15.52
N GLY A 313 -10.10 -2.82 14.79
CA GLY A 313 -11.24 -3.70 14.55
C GLY A 313 -11.89 -4.17 15.85
N ARG A 314 -13.21 -4.03 15.94
CA ARG A 314 -14.03 -4.38 17.10
C ARG A 314 -15.32 -5.04 16.64
N ASN A 315 -15.59 -6.20 17.21
CA ASN A 315 -16.88 -6.86 17.07
C ASN A 315 -17.82 -6.33 18.18
N TYR A 316 -18.51 -5.22 17.91
CA TYR A 316 -19.48 -4.63 18.84
C TYR A 316 -20.89 -5.17 18.69
N PHE A 317 -21.21 -5.68 17.49
CA PHE A 317 -22.55 -6.07 17.11
C PHE A 317 -22.57 -7.58 16.88
N ASP A 318 -23.61 -8.26 17.34
CA ASP A 318 -23.83 -9.68 17.05
C ASP A 318 -24.35 -9.83 15.61
N LEU A 319 -23.47 -9.57 14.64
CA LEU A 319 -23.79 -9.65 13.22
C LEU A 319 -23.48 -11.04 12.70
N ASP A 320 -24.43 -11.60 11.95
CA ASP A 320 -24.22 -12.82 11.18
C ASP A 320 -23.11 -12.61 10.14
N LYS A 321 -21.95 -13.23 10.37
CA LYS A 321 -20.77 -13.13 9.50
C LYS A 321 -21.05 -13.58 8.06
N SER A 322 -21.86 -14.63 7.86
CA SER A 322 -22.20 -15.13 6.53
C SER A 322 -23.03 -14.13 5.75
N LYS A 323 -24.01 -13.50 6.40
CA LYS A 323 -24.77 -12.39 5.79
C LYS A 323 -23.88 -11.18 5.53
N PHE A 324 -23.03 -10.79 6.48
CA PHE A 324 -22.12 -9.66 6.33
C PHE A 324 -21.15 -9.86 5.15
N ASP A 325 -20.57 -11.06 5.01
CA ASP A 325 -19.69 -11.42 3.90
C ASP A 325 -20.43 -11.32 2.55
N LYS A 326 -21.68 -11.83 2.46
CA LYS A 326 -22.50 -11.73 1.24
C LYS A 326 -22.78 -10.28 0.85
N TYR A 327 -23.23 -9.44 1.78
CA TYR A 327 -23.48 -8.02 1.50
C TYR A 327 -22.19 -7.26 1.15
N SER A 328 -21.07 -7.62 1.79
CA SER A 328 -19.76 -7.04 1.47
C SER A 328 -19.37 -7.32 0.01
N ILE A 329 -19.55 -8.57 -0.46
CA ILE A 329 -19.28 -8.92 -1.87
C ILE A 329 -20.19 -8.12 -2.81
N ILE A 330 -21.49 -8.02 -2.51
CA ILE A 330 -22.43 -7.25 -3.33
C ILE A 330 -21.98 -5.79 -3.42
N LEU A 331 -21.66 -5.16 -2.29
CA LEU A 331 -21.20 -3.78 -2.27
C LEU A 331 -19.88 -3.58 -3.02
N ILE A 332 -18.93 -4.50 -2.89
CA ILE A 332 -17.67 -4.48 -3.67
C ILE A 332 -17.98 -4.48 -5.18
N ILE A 333 -18.85 -5.38 -5.64
CA ILE A 333 -19.25 -5.47 -7.04
C ILE A 333 -19.95 -4.18 -7.49
N VAL A 334 -20.86 -3.64 -6.67
CA VAL A 334 -21.56 -2.38 -6.95
C VAL A 334 -20.58 -1.21 -7.08
N PHE A 335 -19.59 -1.08 -6.19
CA PHE A 335 -18.60 -0.01 -6.29
C PHE A 335 -17.71 -0.16 -7.52
N MET A 336 -17.34 -1.39 -7.89
CA MET A 336 -16.60 -1.66 -9.13
C MET A 336 -17.43 -1.33 -10.37
N ALA A 337 -18.72 -1.70 -10.41
CA ALA A 337 -19.61 -1.34 -11.50
C ALA A 337 -19.81 0.18 -11.59
N THR A 338 -19.96 0.85 -10.44
CA THR A 338 -20.12 2.30 -10.37
C THR A 338 -18.86 3.03 -10.84
N LEU A 339 -17.67 2.49 -10.57
CA LEU A 339 -16.42 2.99 -11.14
C LEU A 339 -16.44 2.94 -12.66
N ILE A 340 -16.86 1.81 -13.24
CA ILE A 340 -16.92 1.64 -14.70
C ILE A 340 -17.90 2.66 -15.29
N LEU A 341 -19.10 2.76 -14.73
CA LEU A 341 -20.12 3.70 -15.18
C LEU A 341 -19.64 5.16 -15.08
N ALA A 342 -19.05 5.55 -13.94
CA ALA A 342 -18.54 6.90 -13.72
C ALA A 342 -17.37 7.25 -14.66
N PHE A 343 -16.59 6.26 -15.08
CA PHE A 343 -15.53 6.42 -16.07
C PHE A 343 -16.12 6.58 -17.47
N THR A 344 -17.10 5.74 -17.84
CA THR A 344 -17.78 5.84 -19.14
C THR A 344 -18.44 7.20 -19.30
N THR A 345 -19.34 7.60 -18.40
CA THR A 345 -20.14 8.84 -18.53
C THR A 345 -19.32 10.14 -18.55
N LYS A 346 -18.08 10.12 -18.07
CA LYS A 346 -17.20 11.30 -18.07
C LYS A 346 -16.32 11.42 -19.31
N TYR A 347 -16.00 10.30 -19.96
CA TYR A 347 -15.08 10.27 -21.10
C TYR A 347 -15.72 9.88 -22.43
N TYR A 348 -16.91 9.29 -22.40
CA TYR A 348 -17.69 8.83 -23.54
C TYR A 348 -19.14 9.29 -23.36
#